data_AF-A0A7S2FHK2-F1
#
_entry.id   AF-A0A7S2FHK2-F1
#
_cell.length_a   1.000
_cell.length_b   1.000
_cell.length_c   1.000
_cell.angle_alpha   90.00
_cell.angle_beta   90.00
_cell.angle_gamma   90.00
#
_symmetry.space_group_name_H-M   'P 1'
#
loop_
_entity.id
_entity.type
_entity.pdbx_description
1 polymer ?
#
loop_
_entity_poly.entity_id
_entity_poly.type
_entity_poly.pdbx_seq_one_letter_code
_entity_poly.pdbx_strand_id
1 'polypeptide(L)'
;AAVQYEKSYRIWRETPHNFCGLEHGELAHDDDDEGDDEQGQKVYPVRELWTRAQVAWGKVLSSPGSRTLVVSHKSTLRAMVCVALGLPPEAFRSIDINNGGITVIRVDREGYPMLVKMNDTSVVTIENFEFVSA
;
A
#
# COMPACT_ATOMS: atom_id res chain seq x y z
N ALA A 1 -7.62 -2.86 27.52
CA ALA A 1 -7.93 -1.83 26.51
C ALA A 1 -6.71 -0.99 26.12
N ALA A 2 -6.20 -0.06 26.95
CA ALA A 2 -5.12 0.87 26.55
C ALA A 2 -3.79 0.19 26.15
N VAL A 3 -3.41 -0.90 26.82
CA VAL A 3 -2.19 -1.68 26.50
C VAL A 3 -2.31 -2.44 25.17
N GLN A 4 -3.52 -2.87 24.81
CA GLN A 4 -3.82 -3.59 23.56
C GLN A 4 -3.78 -2.63 22.36
N TYR A 5 -4.56 -1.55 22.41
CA TYR A 5 -4.09 -0.18 22.13
C TYR A 5 -2.67 -0.03 21.57
N GLU A 6 -1.77 0.14 22.51
CA GLU A 6 -0.37 0.44 22.28
C GLU A 6 0.34 -0.66 21.47
N LYS A 7 0.05 -1.94 21.77
CA LYS A 7 0.66 -3.07 21.07
C LYS A 7 0.25 -3.10 19.60
N SER A 8 -1.04 -3.00 19.30
CA SER A 8 -1.56 -3.00 17.93
C SER A 8 -1.08 -1.79 17.14
N TYR A 9 -1.00 -0.62 17.78
CA TYR A 9 -0.41 0.57 17.17
C TYR A 9 1.08 0.37 16.85
N ARG A 10 1.85 -0.24 17.76
CA ARG A 10 3.27 -0.55 17.53
C ARG A 10 3.45 -1.52 16.37
N ILE A 11 2.66 -2.60 16.30
CA ILE A 11 2.68 -3.54 15.17
C ILE A 11 2.36 -2.80 13.87
N TRP A 12 1.29 -2.00 13.85
CA TRP A 12 0.95 -1.19 12.68
C TRP A 12 2.08 -0.23 12.28
N ARG A 13 2.80 0.32 13.26
CA ARG A 13 3.86 1.31 13.04
C ARG A 13 5.16 0.69 12.53
N GLU A 14 5.53 -0.47 13.05
CA GLU A 14 6.87 -1.05 12.85
C GLU A 14 6.83 -2.24 11.88
N THR A 15 5.84 -3.13 12.03
CA THR A 15 5.70 -4.36 11.25
C THR A 15 4.27 -4.50 10.72
N PRO A 16 3.79 -3.58 9.86
CA PRO A 16 2.38 -3.55 9.46
C PRO A 16 1.93 -4.77 8.64
N HIS A 17 2.86 -5.52 8.06
CA HIS A 17 2.59 -6.81 7.40
C HIS A 17 2.19 -7.91 8.39
N ASN A 18 2.47 -7.74 9.68
CA ASN A 18 2.05 -8.63 10.77
C ASN A 18 0.88 -8.05 11.57
N PHE A 19 0.32 -6.91 11.15
CA PHE A 19 -0.91 -6.40 11.73
C PHE A 19 -2.06 -7.33 11.34
N CYS A 20 -2.65 -7.98 12.34
CA CYS A 20 -3.76 -8.91 12.19
C CYS A 20 -5.01 -8.36 12.88
N GLY A 21 -6.15 -8.48 12.22
CA GLY A 21 -7.48 -8.30 12.80
C GLY A 21 -8.38 -9.48 12.47
N LEU A 22 -9.57 -9.52 13.04
CA LEU A 22 -10.66 -10.43 12.69
C LEU A 22 -11.56 -9.75 11.64
N GLU A 23 -12.25 -10.53 10.80
CA GLU A 23 -13.16 -9.99 9.76
C GLU A 23 -14.20 -8.99 10.29
N HIS A 24 -14.64 -9.12 11.56
CA HIS A 24 -15.60 -8.22 12.20
C HIS A 24 -14.98 -6.92 12.77
N GLY A 25 -13.69 -6.65 12.51
CA GLY A 25 -13.01 -5.43 12.92
C GLY A 25 -12.42 -5.47 14.33
N GLU A 26 -12.47 -6.63 14.99
CA GLU A 26 -11.84 -6.86 16.28
C GLU A 26 -10.35 -7.21 16.12
N LEU A 27 -9.53 -6.93 17.13
CA LEU A 27 -8.11 -7.29 17.12
C LEU A 27 -7.98 -8.77 17.48
N ALA A 28 -7.17 -9.51 16.72
CA ALA A 28 -6.85 -10.90 17.06
C ALA A 28 -6.14 -10.96 18.43
N HIS A 29 -6.41 -12.00 19.22
CA HIS A 29 -5.75 -12.20 20.50
C HIS A 29 -4.38 -12.87 20.29
N ASP A 30 -3.43 -12.59 21.18
CA ASP A 30 -2.04 -13.03 21.05
C ASP A 30 -1.85 -14.55 21.18
N ASP A 31 -2.85 -15.24 21.76
CA ASP A 31 -2.82 -16.67 22.08
C ASP A 31 -3.48 -17.53 20.98
N ASP A 32 -4.01 -16.90 19.93
CA ASP A 32 -4.65 -17.61 18.83
C ASP A 32 -3.55 -18.20 17.92
N ASP A 33 -3.31 -19.49 18.05
CA ASP A 33 -2.34 -20.26 17.25
C ASP A 33 -2.58 -20.05 15.73
N GLU A 34 -1.58 -20.32 14.88
CA GLU A 34 -1.68 -20.23 13.40
C GLU A 34 -2.70 -21.23 12.79
N GLY A 35 -3.53 -21.86 13.62
CA GLY A 35 -4.64 -22.71 13.22
C GLY A 35 -5.89 -21.92 12.89
N ASP A 36 -6.68 -22.45 11.97
CA ASP A 36 -8.06 -22.05 11.72
C ASP A 36 -8.89 -22.34 12.98
N ASP A 37 -8.96 -21.39 13.92
CA ASP A 37 -9.90 -21.47 15.03
C ASP A 37 -11.31 -21.06 14.59
N GLU A 38 -12.32 -21.68 15.20
CA GLU A 38 -13.74 -21.46 14.90
C GLU A 38 -14.26 -20.07 15.32
N GLN A 39 -13.39 -19.14 15.75
CA GLN A 39 -13.78 -17.83 16.31
C GLN A 39 -13.66 -16.64 15.35
N GLY A 40 -13.01 -16.77 14.19
CA GLY A 40 -13.12 -15.77 13.13
C GLY A 40 -11.91 -15.74 12.20
N GLN A 41 -12.16 -15.55 10.90
CA GLN A 41 -11.10 -15.51 9.91
C GLN A 41 -10.11 -14.36 10.20
N LYS A 42 -8.84 -14.70 10.41
CA LYS A 42 -7.73 -13.76 10.57
C LYS A 42 -7.46 -13.03 9.25
N VAL A 43 -7.42 -11.70 9.32
CA VAL A 43 -7.18 -10.80 8.20
C VAL A 43 -5.86 -10.05 8.43
N TYR A 44 -5.00 -10.07 7.41
CA TYR A 44 -3.73 -9.33 7.38
C TYR A 44 -3.80 -8.23 6.31
N PRO A 45 -4.26 -7.00 6.64
CA PRO A 45 -4.64 -6.00 5.65
C PRO A 45 -3.51 -5.64 4.67
N VAL A 46 -2.26 -5.55 5.14
CA VAL A 46 -1.12 -5.24 4.27
C VAL A 46 -0.77 -6.40 3.35
N ARG A 47 -0.88 -7.65 3.82
CA ARG A 47 -0.63 -8.84 2.98
C ARG A 47 -1.69 -8.94 1.88
N GLU A 48 -2.97 -8.76 2.23
CA GLU A 48 -4.04 -8.76 1.22
C GLU A 48 -3.91 -7.59 0.24
N LEU A 49 -3.56 -6.40 0.73
CA LEU A 49 -3.34 -5.24 -0.12
C LEU A 49 -2.20 -5.47 -1.10
N TRP A 50 -1.14 -6.15 -0.66
CA TRP A 50 -0.02 -6.54 -1.52
C TRP A 50 -0.47 -7.53 -2.60
N THR A 51 -1.23 -8.57 -2.26
CA THR A 51 -1.82 -9.50 -3.25
C THR A 51 -2.70 -8.76 -4.28
N ARG A 52 -3.57 -7.86 -3.82
CA ARG A 52 -4.39 -7.03 -4.72
C ARG A 52 -3.53 -6.12 -5.61
N ALA A 53 -2.45 -5.57 -5.06
CA ALA A 53 -1.51 -4.74 -5.81
C ALA A 53 -0.76 -5.54 -6.88
N GLN A 54 -0.38 -6.80 -6.64
CA GLN A 54 0.19 -7.69 -7.66
C GLN A 54 -0.76 -7.91 -8.84
N VAL A 55 -2.01 -8.24 -8.54
CA VAL A 55 -3.05 -8.43 -9.58
C VAL A 55 -3.26 -7.14 -10.37
N ALA A 56 -3.35 -6.00 -9.69
CA ALA A 56 -3.51 -4.71 -10.33
C ALA A 56 -2.29 -4.32 -11.19
N TRP A 57 -1.07 -4.58 -10.71
CA TRP A 57 0.15 -4.35 -11.46
C TRP A 57 0.20 -5.16 -12.76
N GLY A 58 -0.16 -6.45 -12.71
CA GLY A 58 -0.27 -7.29 -13.91
C GLY A 58 -1.28 -6.75 -14.94
N LYS A 59 -2.39 -6.14 -14.48
CA LYS A 59 -3.36 -5.46 -15.35
C LYS A 59 -2.80 -4.18 -15.96
N VAL A 60 -2.01 -3.41 -15.21
CA VAL A 60 -1.33 -2.21 -15.72
C VAL A 60 -0.35 -2.58 -16.82
N LEU A 61 0.46 -3.62 -16.61
CA LEU A 61 1.44 -4.11 -17.61
C LEU A 61 0.77 -4.64 -18.88
N SER A 62 -0.42 -5.26 -18.74
CA SER A 62 -1.20 -5.78 -19.87
C SER A 62 -2.06 -4.71 -20.56
N SER A 63 -2.06 -3.47 -20.07
CA SER A 63 -2.90 -2.40 -20.59
C SER A 63 -2.37 -1.93 -21.96
N PRO A 64 -3.24 -1.71 -22.97
CA PRO A 64 -2.81 -1.22 -24.27
C PRO A 64 -2.30 0.23 -24.17
N GLY A 65 -1.21 0.53 -24.87
CA GLY A 65 -0.63 1.87 -24.96
C GLY A 65 0.79 1.94 -24.40
N SER A 66 1.36 3.15 -24.42
CA SER A 66 2.73 3.41 -23.96
C SER A 66 2.78 4.09 -22.58
N ARG A 67 1.63 4.54 -22.05
CA ARG A 67 1.51 5.26 -20.77
C ARG A 67 0.16 4.95 -20.11
N THR A 68 0.21 4.58 -18.84
CA THR A 68 -0.98 4.32 -18.01
C THR A 68 -0.94 5.21 -16.78
N LEU A 69 -2.03 5.94 -16.53
CA LEU A 69 -2.22 6.72 -15.30
C LEU A 69 -2.98 5.88 -14.28
N VAL A 70 -2.40 5.73 -13.09
CA VAL A 70 -3.05 5.04 -11.97
C VAL A 70 -3.38 6.07 -10.89
N VAL A 71 -4.66 6.14 -10.51
CA VAL A 71 -5.16 7.01 -9.43
C VAL A 71 -5.77 6.14 -8.35
N SER A 72 -5.29 6.28 -7.12
CA SER A 72 -5.78 5.51 -5.97
C SER A 72 -5.40 6.18 -4.65
N HIS A 73 -5.63 5.49 -3.53
CA HIS A 73 -5.29 5.95 -2.19
C HIS A 73 -3.82 5.65 -1.83
N LYS A 74 -3.30 6.36 -0.83
CA LYS A 74 -1.92 6.27 -0.34
C LYS A 74 -1.44 4.82 -0.10
N SER A 75 -2.22 4.02 0.62
CA SER A 75 -1.88 2.64 0.94
C SER A 75 -1.81 1.76 -0.32
N THR A 76 -2.78 1.88 -1.21
CA THR A 76 -2.82 1.12 -2.47
C THR A 76 -1.65 1.48 -3.38
N LEU A 77 -1.38 2.77 -3.56
CA LEU A 77 -0.25 3.24 -4.38
C LEU A 77 1.08 2.79 -3.79
N ARG A 78 1.24 2.87 -2.47
CA ARG A 78 2.42 2.36 -1.75
C ARG A 78 2.64 0.88 -2.00
N ALA A 79 1.61 0.04 -1.84
CA ALA A 79 1.70 -1.39 -2.12
C ALA A 79 2.03 -1.67 -3.59
N MET A 80 1.42 -0.93 -4.52
CA MET A 80 1.68 -1.07 -5.95
C MET A 80 3.11 -0.70 -6.34
N VAL A 81 3.67 0.37 -5.75
CA VAL A 81 5.09 0.73 -5.96
C VAL A 81 6.01 -0.34 -5.40
N CYS A 82 5.73 -0.88 -4.20
CA CYS A 82 6.51 -2.00 -3.65
C CYS A 82 6.48 -3.22 -4.58
N VAL A 83 5.29 -3.64 -5.01
CA VAL A 83 5.09 -4.75 -5.96
C VAL A 83 5.86 -4.52 -7.25
N ALA A 84 5.75 -3.32 -7.84
CA ALA A 84 6.47 -2.99 -9.05
C ALA A 84 7.97 -3.13 -8.83
N LEU A 85 8.52 -2.64 -7.72
CA LEU A 85 9.96 -2.73 -7.43
C LEU A 85 10.42 -4.10 -6.90
N GLY A 86 9.55 -5.12 -6.89
CA GLY A 86 9.88 -6.44 -6.36
C GLY A 86 10.10 -6.46 -4.84
N LEU A 87 9.60 -5.47 -4.12
CA LEU A 87 9.72 -5.35 -2.68
C LEU A 87 8.61 -6.16 -1.97
N PRO A 88 8.95 -6.87 -0.88
CA PRO A 88 7.99 -7.70 -0.18
C PRO A 88 7.11 -6.85 0.78
N PRO A 89 6.03 -7.40 1.35
CA PRO A 89 5.10 -6.67 2.22
C PRO A 89 5.75 -5.96 3.42
N GLU A 90 6.89 -6.45 3.89
CA GLU A 90 7.70 -5.87 4.97
C GLU A 90 8.14 -4.44 4.63
N ALA A 91 8.40 -4.19 3.36
CA ALA A 91 8.81 -2.89 2.84
C ALA A 91 7.64 -1.89 2.70
N PHE A 92 6.43 -2.22 3.14
CA PHE A 92 5.26 -1.33 3.02
C PHE A 92 5.54 0.07 3.56
N ARG A 93 6.28 0.20 4.68
CA ARG A 93 6.64 1.51 5.24
C ARG A 93 7.92 2.13 4.69
N SER A 94 8.64 1.44 3.81
CA SER A 94 9.85 1.97 3.14
C SER A 94 9.51 2.97 2.03
N ILE A 95 8.27 2.95 1.54
CA ILE A 95 7.78 3.85 0.49
C ILE A 95 6.71 4.76 1.07
N ASP A 96 6.83 6.07 0.85
CA ASP A 96 5.75 7.01 1.18
C ASP A 96 5.07 7.55 -0.08
N ILE A 97 3.77 7.86 0.01
CA ILE A 97 3.03 8.52 -1.08
C ILE A 97 2.49 9.84 -0.54
N ASN A 98 2.88 10.92 -1.20
CA ASN A 98 2.49 12.28 -0.83
C ASN A 98 1.22 12.70 -1.54
N ASN A 99 0.41 13.52 -0.89
CA ASN A 99 -0.73 14.16 -1.53
C ASN A 99 -0.24 15.05 -2.68
N GLY A 100 -0.85 14.91 -3.86
CA GLY A 100 -0.45 15.63 -5.06
C GLY A 100 0.91 15.21 -5.65
N GLY A 101 1.56 14.18 -5.10
CA GLY A 101 2.83 13.67 -5.62
C GLY A 101 2.64 12.73 -6.81
N ILE A 102 3.44 12.91 -7.86
CA ILE A 102 3.50 12.00 -9.00
C ILE A 102 4.67 11.03 -8.85
N THR A 103 4.38 9.73 -8.94
CA THR A 103 5.40 8.67 -9.01
C THR A 103 5.39 8.08 -10.41
N VAL A 104 6.57 7.99 -11.05
CA VAL A 104 6.72 7.48 -12.41
C VAL A 104 7.59 6.24 -12.38
N ILE A 105 7.00 5.12 -12.83
CA ILE A 105 7.70 3.86 -13.08
C ILE A 105 7.75 3.66 -14.58
N ARG A 106 8.94 3.41 -15.12
CA ARG A 106 9.14 3.03 -16.52
C ARG A 106 9.47 1.56 -16.58
N VAL A 107 8.79 0.84 -17.45
CA VAL A 107 9.05 -0.57 -17.72
C VAL A 107 9.84 -0.65 -19.02
N ASP A 108 10.92 -1.41 -19.05
CA ASP A 108 11.69 -1.63 -20.27
C ASP A 108 11.05 -2.71 -21.16
N ARG A 109 11.76 -3.08 -22.25
CA ARG A 109 11.28 -4.07 -23.22
C ARG A 109 11.26 -5.49 -22.67
N GLU A 110 12.01 -5.76 -21.60
CA GLU A 110 12.10 -7.06 -20.95
C GLU A 110 11.09 -7.19 -19.80
N GLY A 111 10.36 -6.11 -19.51
CA GLY A 111 9.35 -6.07 -18.45
C GLY A 111 9.91 -5.63 -17.10
N TYR A 112 11.15 -5.16 -17.03
CA TYR A 112 11.76 -4.71 -15.78
C TYR A 112 11.32 -3.28 -15.44
N PRO A 113 10.68 -3.07 -14.28
CA PRO A 113 10.27 -1.75 -13.82
C PRO A 113 11.44 -0.97 -13.19
N MET A 114 11.51 0.31 -13.53
CA MET A 114 12.50 1.26 -13.03
C MET A 114 11.78 2.46 -12.44
N LEU A 115 12.08 2.81 -11.19
CA LEU A 115 11.60 4.04 -10.57
C LEU A 115 12.32 5.24 -11.21
N VAL A 116 11.57 6.09 -11.91
CA VAL A 116 12.11 7.29 -12.58
C VAL A 116 11.91 8.54 -11.72
N LYS A 117 10.75 8.65 -11.08
CA LYS A 117 10.39 9.73 -10.17
C LYS A 117 9.59 9.19 -9.01
N MET A 118 9.80 9.75 -7.82
CA MET A 118 9.07 9.40 -6.62
C MET A 118 8.55 10.68 -5.96
N ASN A 119 7.25 10.74 -5.68
CA ASN A 119 6.61 11.90 -5.04
C ASN A 119 7.00 13.25 -5.65
N ASP A 120 7.03 13.34 -6.97
CA ASP A 120 7.27 14.61 -7.66
C ASP A 120 6.06 15.53 -7.47
N THR A 121 6.22 16.53 -6.60
CA THR A 121 5.20 17.56 -6.33
C THR A 121 5.47 18.86 -7.09
N SER A 122 6.46 18.90 -8.00
CA SER A 122 6.80 20.14 -8.72
C SER A 122 5.67 20.61 -9.65
N VAL A 123 4.72 19.72 -9.96
CA VAL A 123 3.51 20.01 -10.74
C VAL A 123 2.45 20.75 -9.93
N VAL A 124 2.55 20.73 -8.59
CA VAL A 124 1.67 21.47 -7.69
C VAL A 124 2.29 22.85 -7.48
N THR A 125 1.81 23.83 -8.23
CA THR A 125 2.24 25.23 -8.15
C THR A 125 1.16 26.08 -7.48
N ILE A 126 1.55 27.25 -6.95
CA ILE A 126 0.61 28.23 -6.34
C ILE A 126 -0.50 28.62 -7.34
N GLU A 127 -0.19 28.64 -8.63
CA GLU A 127 -1.14 28.96 -9.70
C GLU A 127 -2.27 27.93 -9.86
N ASN A 128 -2.06 26.69 -9.40
CA ASN A 128 -3.04 25.61 -9.47
C ASN A 128 -3.67 25.31 -8.10
N PHE A 129 -3.47 26.18 -7.09
CA PHE A 129 -4.00 26.01 -5.75
C PHE A 129 -4.92 27.19 -5.40
N GLU A 130 -6.23 27.00 -5.55
CA GLU A 130 -7.22 27.96 -5.10
C GLU A 130 -7.70 27.60 -3.69
N PHE A 131 -7.70 28.59 -2.79
CA PHE A 131 -8.37 28.45 -1.51
C PHE A 131 -9.87 28.50 -1.72
N VAL A 132 -10.51 27.34 -1.73
CA VAL A 132 -11.97 27.24 -1.70
C VAL A 132 -12.40 27.37 -0.24
N SER A 133 -12.82 28.58 0.16
CA SER A 133 -13.58 28.79 1.40
C SER A 133 -14.97 28.19 1.23
N ALA A 134 -15.36 27.28 2.11
CA ALA A 134 -16.75 26.83 2.25
C ALA A 134 -17.62 27.91 2.90
#